data_AF-A0A1C2J0A2-F1
#
_entry.id   AF-A0A1C2J0A2-F1
#
_cell.length_a   1.000
_cell.length_b   1.000
_cell.length_c   1.000
_cell.angle_alpha   90.00
_cell.angle_beta   90.00
_cell.angle_gamma   90.00
#
_symmetry.space_group_name_H-M   'P 1'
#
loop_
_entity.id
_entity.type
_entity.pdbx_description
1 polymer ?
#
loop_
_entity_poly.entity_id
_entity_poly.type
_entity_poly.pdbx_seq_one_letter_code
_entity_poly.pdbx_strand_id
1 'polypeptide(L)' 'MAQTNAERQRRKRERDHALVWGENSDESRLSDTALLEQIGIAYRRARDYPGQNAILRGLLQELMQRARLPSK' A
#
# COMPACT_ATOMS: atom_id res chain seq x y z
N MET A 1 -12.54 -27.74 -1.44
CA MET A 1 -13.42 -26.73 -0.82
C MET A 1 -13.23 -25.41 -1.57
N ALA A 2 -14.30 -24.83 -2.10
CA ALA A 2 -14.22 -23.53 -2.78
C ALA A 2 -13.96 -22.43 -1.75
N GLN A 3 -12.99 -21.55 -2.01
CA GLN A 3 -12.71 -20.44 -1.10
C GLN A 3 -13.91 -19.52 -0.98
N THR A 4 -14.19 -19.09 0.24
CA THR A 4 -15.25 -18.11 0.49
C THR A 4 -14.83 -16.72 -0.01
N ASN A 5 -15.81 -15.84 -0.26
CA ASN A 5 -15.53 -14.45 -0.62
C ASN A 5 -14.66 -13.72 0.43
N ALA A 6 -14.89 -14.01 1.72
CA ALA A 6 -14.13 -13.43 2.82
C ALA A 6 -12.65 -13.87 2.77
N GLU A 7 -12.38 -15.15 2.53
CA GLU A 7 -11.01 -15.67 2.40
C GLU A 7 -10.29 -15.10 1.19
N ARG A 8 -11.00 -14.90 0.07
CA ARG A 8 -10.43 -14.27 -1.13
C ARG A 8 -10.01 -12.82 -0.85
N GLN A 9 -10.87 -12.06 -0.16
CA GLN A 9 -10.54 -10.69 0.21
C GLN A 9 -9.37 -10.62 1.21
N ARG A 10 -9.34 -11.54 2.19
CA ARG A 10 -8.22 -11.62 3.13
C ARG A 10 -6.89 -11.89 2.42
N ARG A 11 -6.84 -12.91 1.56
CA ARG A 11 -5.63 -13.23 0.76
C ARG A 11 -5.22 -12.08 -0.15
N LYS A 12 -6.19 -11.38 -0.74
CA LYS A 12 -5.92 -10.18 -1.54
C LYS A 12 -5.20 -9.13 -0.69
N ARG A 13 -5.73 -8.78 0.48
CA ARG A 13 -5.12 -7.80 1.39
C ARG A 13 -3.74 -8.23 1.88
N GLU A 14 -3.54 -9.52 2.18
CA GLU A 14 -2.24 -10.06 2.58
C GLU A 14 -1.20 -9.90 1.46
N ARG A 15 -1.59 -10.18 0.21
CA ARG A 15 -0.72 -9.98 -0.96
C ARG A 15 -0.43 -8.50 -1.18
N ASP A 16 -1.45 -7.64 -1.12
CA ASP A 16 -1.30 -6.20 -1.33
C ASP A 16 -0.41 -5.59 -0.22
N HIS A 17 -0.51 -6.09 1.02
CA HIS A 17 0.41 -5.73 2.10
C HIS A 17 1.84 -6.21 1.82
N ALA A 18 2.02 -7.43 1.31
CA ALA A 18 3.34 -7.96 0.97
C ALA A 18 4.04 -7.16 -0.15
N LEU A 19 3.27 -6.57 -1.08
CA LEU A 19 3.81 -5.69 -2.13
C LEU A 19 4.39 -4.38 -1.59
N VAL A 20 4.01 -3.96 -0.38
CA VAL A 20 4.49 -2.72 0.24
C VAL A 20 5.53 -2.98 1.33
N TRP A 21 5.34 -4.05 2.10
CA TRP A 21 6.12 -4.31 3.31
C TRP A 21 7.06 -5.53 3.18
N GLY A 22 7.09 -6.19 2.03
CA GLY A 22 7.99 -7.32 1.74
C GLY A 22 9.32 -6.89 1.12
N GLU A 23 10.27 -7.82 1.03
CA GLU A 23 11.64 -7.57 0.54
C GLU A 23 11.71 -7.05 -0.90
N ASN A 24 10.74 -7.41 -1.75
CA ASN A 24 10.62 -6.92 -3.12
C ASN A 24 9.43 -5.97 -3.24
N SER A 25 9.47 -4.88 -2.47
CA SER A 25 8.41 -3.87 -2.47
C SER A 25 8.22 -3.29 -3.88
N ASP A 26 7.00 -3.31 -4.39
CA ASP A 26 6.62 -2.78 -5.70
C ASP A 26 5.18 -2.26 -5.64
N GLU A 27 5.04 -1.01 -5.19
CA GLU A 27 3.73 -0.40 -4.96
C GLU A 27 2.99 -0.08 -6.28
N SER A 28 3.69 -0.05 -7.41
CA SER A 28 3.12 0.16 -8.75
C SER A 28 2.09 -0.93 -9.12
N ARG A 29 2.22 -2.12 -8.52
CA ARG A 29 1.34 -3.27 -8.75
C ARG A 29 0.05 -3.24 -7.94
N LEU A 30 -0.11 -2.28 -7.02
CA LEU A 30 -1.33 -2.12 -6.25
C LEU A 30 -2.47 -1.61 -7.12
N SER A 31 -3.70 -2.07 -6.87
CA SER A 31 -4.91 -1.36 -7.33
C SER A 31 -5.10 -0.06 -6.55
N ASP A 32 -5.77 0.95 -7.10
CA ASP A 32 -5.97 2.25 -6.44
C ASP A 32 -6.60 2.15 -5.05
N THR A 33 -7.59 1.27 -4.87
CA THR A 33 -8.18 1.03 -3.54
C THR A 33 -7.15 0.48 -2.56
N ALA A 34 -6.30 -0.45 -2.99
CA ALA A 34 -5.26 -1.03 -2.15
C ALA A 34 -4.16 -0.01 -1.84
N LEU A 35 -3.79 0.84 -2.79
CA LEU A 35 -2.86 1.94 -2.60
C LEU A 35 -3.34 2.89 -1.49
N LEU A 36 -4.61 3.31 -1.54
CA LEU A 36 -5.20 4.16 -0.50
C LEU A 36 -5.26 3.48 0.88
N GLU A 37 -5.59 2.18 0.93
CA GLU A 37 -5.56 1.40 2.17
C GLU A 37 -4.15 1.36 2.77
N GLN A 38 -3.12 1.11 1.94
CA GLN A 38 -1.73 1.06 2.37
C GLN A 38 -1.20 2.42 2.80
N ILE A 39 -1.60 3.51 2.15
CA ILE A 39 -1.31 4.89 2.61
C ILE A 39 -1.84 5.09 4.04
N GLY A 40 -3.08 4.67 4.31
CA GLY A 40 -3.66 4.77 5.64
C GLY A 40 -2.90 3.96 6.71
N ILE A 41 -2.45 2.75 6.35
CA ILE A 41 -1.62 1.91 7.23
C ILE A 41 -0.26 2.57 7.48
N ALA A 42 0.42 3.00 6.42
CA ALA A 42 1.74 3.63 6.50
C ALA A 42 1.71 4.95 7.27
N TYR A 43 0.64 5.75 7.13
CA TYR A 43 0.45 6.99 7.89
C TYR A 43 0.32 6.73 9.40
N ARG A 44 -0.51 5.75 9.80
CA ARG A 44 -0.61 5.37 11.22
C ARG A 44 0.74 4.94 11.77
N ARG A 45 1.46 4.09 11.04
CA ARG A 45 2.79 3.63 11.47
C ARG A 45 3.82 4.77 11.56
N ALA A 46 3.84 5.68 10.60
CA ALA A 46 4.76 6.82 10.61
C ALA A 46 4.46 7.80 11.75
N ARG A 47 3.18 7.90 12.18
CA ARG A 47 2.78 8.66 13.36
C ARG A 47 3.28 8.02 14.65
N ASP A 48 3.21 6.69 14.76
CA ASP A 48 3.63 5.95 15.96
C ASP A 48 5.16 5.80 16.03
N TYR A 49 5.84 5.75 14.87
CA TYR A 49 7.29 5.57 14.74
C TYR A 49 7.90 6.67 13.85
N PRO A 50 8.18 7.86 14.43
CA PRO A 50 8.80 8.96 13.72
C PRO A 50 10.13 8.52 13.08
N GLY A 51 10.29 8.78 11.78
CA GLY A 51 11.48 8.37 11.01
C GLY A 51 11.27 7.16 10.09
N GLN A 52 10.19 6.38 10.26
CA GLN A 52 9.83 5.28 9.36
C GLN A 52 8.81 5.71 8.29
N ASN A 53 9.03 6.87 7.66
CA ASN A 53 8.12 7.48 6.70
C ASN A 53 8.52 7.29 5.23
N ALA A 54 9.59 6.54 4.94
CA ALA A 54 10.03 6.25 3.58
C ALA A 54 8.94 5.55 2.74
N ILE A 55 8.32 4.51 3.30
CA ILE A 55 7.22 3.77 2.64
C ILE A 55 6.02 4.69 2.37
N LEU A 56 5.64 5.52 3.34
CA LEU A 56 4.54 6.48 3.15
C LEU A 56 4.84 7.46 2.00
N ARG A 57 6.10 7.93 1.89
CA ARG A 57 6.50 8.82 0.79
C ARG A 57 6.42 8.12 -0.56
N GLY A 58 6.89 6.87 -0.67
CA GLY A 58 6.79 6.09 -1.90
C GLY A 58 5.34 5.88 -2.36
N LEU A 59 4.47 5.48 -1.44
CA LEU A 59 3.03 5.33 -1.73
C LEU A 59 2.36 6.64 -2.17
N LEU A 60 2.72 7.78 -1.56
CA LEU A 60 2.21 9.08 -1.97
C LEU A 60 2.72 9.52 -3.34
N GLN A 61 3.99 9.24 -3.66
CA GLN A 61 4.54 9.49 -4.99
C GLN A 61 3.81 8.68 -6.06
N GLU A 62 3.56 7.40 -5.82
CA GLU A 62 2.77 6.55 -6.72
C GLU A 62 1.35 7.10 -6.92
N LEU A 63 0.69 7.55 -5.85
CA LEU A 63 -0.63 8.19 -5.96
C LEU A 63 -0.58 9.45 -6.82
N MET A 64 0.42 10.31 -6.60
CA MET A 64 0.61 11.53 -7.37
C MET A 64 0.86 11.23 -8.85
N GLN A 65 1.67 10.21 -9.14
CA GLN A 65 1.94 9.76 -10.50
C GLN A 65 0.66 9.29 -11.20
N ARG A 66 -0.16 8.46 -10.55
CA ARG A 66 -1.45 8.00 -11.11
C ARG A 66 -2.45 9.13 -11.32
N ALA A 67 -2.49 10.07 -10.39
CA ALA A 67 -3.34 11.26 -10.46
C ALA A 67 -2.81 12.34 -11.42
N ARG A 68 -1.63 12.12 -12.04
CA ARG A 68 -0.93 13.10 -12.89
C ARG A 68 -0.71 14.43 -12.19
N LEU A 69 -0.47 14.38 -10.88
CA LEU A 69 -0.11 15.53 -10.07
C LEU A 69 1.40 15.75 -10.15
N PRO A 70 1.86 17.01 -10.06
CA PRO A 70 3.29 17.30 -10.07
C PRO A 70 3.96 16.72 -8.83
N SER A 71 4.79 15.67 -8.99
CA SER A 71 5.70 15.20 -7.94
C SER A 71 6.98 16.05 -7.99
N LYS A 72 7.31 16.70 -6.87
CA LYS A 72 8.58 17.43 -6.71
C LYS A 72 9.77 16.49 -6.58
#